data_AF-A0A1V2DQ20-F1
#
_entry.id   AF-A0A1V2DQ20-F1
#
_cell.length_a   1.000
_cell.length_b   1.000
_cell.length_c   1.000
_cell.angle_alpha   90.00
_cell.angle_beta   90.00
_cell.angle_gamma   90.00
#
_symmetry.space_group_name_H-M   'P 1'
#
loop_
_entity.id
_entity.type
_entity.pdbx_description
1 polymer ?
#
loop_
_entity_poly.entity_id
_entity_poly.type
_entity_poly.pdbx_seq_one_letter_code
_entity_poly.pdbx_strand_id
1 'polypeptide(L)'
;MRKTFKKGYFSAIWAQCVELWATEYGVLEGDRQRVLNNPPNPTQFKDLRRHMNEVEGHDIPASALSDVFREQRDQLKATRILKPTTRKPALADHFAPQDSDRQRADTLEAEMATWFEKERQQFAAC
;
A
#
# COMPACT_ATOMS: atom_id res chain seq x y z
N MET A 1 0.57 -11.50 -32.30
CA MET A 1 -0.15 -10.48 -31.50
C MET A 1 0.51 -10.39 -30.13
N ARG A 2 1.06 -9.23 -29.72
CA ARG A 2 1.80 -9.10 -28.44
C ARG A 2 0.84 -9.21 -27.24
N LYS A 3 1.01 -10.25 -26.40
CA LYS A 3 0.24 -10.42 -25.17
C LYS A 3 0.88 -9.56 -24.08
N THR A 4 0.10 -8.70 -23.42
CA THR A 4 0.60 -7.77 -22.39
C THR A 4 -0.36 -7.72 -21.21
N PHE A 5 0.16 -7.67 -19.99
CA PHE A 5 -0.63 -7.52 -18.76
C PHE A 5 -1.41 -6.19 -18.67
N LYS A 6 -1.06 -5.20 -19.50
CA LYS A 6 -1.79 -3.93 -19.64
C LYS A 6 -3.25 -4.11 -20.07
N LYS A 7 -3.56 -5.17 -20.84
CA LYS A 7 -4.87 -5.35 -21.50
C LYS A 7 -5.72 -6.48 -20.90
N GLY A 8 -5.23 -7.22 -19.92
CA GLY A 8 -5.95 -8.36 -19.33
C GLY A 8 -5.34 -8.83 -18.02
N TYR A 9 -6.13 -9.51 -17.20
CA TYR A 9 -5.68 -10.03 -15.89
C TYR A 9 -4.50 -11.00 -16.04
N PHE A 10 -3.71 -11.10 -14.97
CA PHE A 10 -2.51 -11.93 -14.96
C PHE A 10 -2.85 -13.38 -15.31
N SER A 11 -3.87 -13.96 -14.68
CA SER A 11 -4.36 -15.32 -14.95
C SER A 11 -4.68 -15.55 -16.43
N ALA A 12 -5.46 -14.66 -17.04
CA ALA A 12 -5.89 -14.76 -18.43
C ALA A 12 -4.73 -14.59 -19.43
N ILE A 13 -3.82 -13.67 -19.15
CA ILE A 13 -2.65 -13.43 -20.00
C ILE A 13 -1.64 -14.58 -19.86
N TRP A 14 -1.45 -15.11 -18.65
CA TRP A 14 -0.62 -16.29 -18.40
C TRP A 14 -1.11 -17.49 -19.23
N ALA A 15 -2.40 -17.81 -19.16
CA ALA A 15 -2.97 -18.90 -19.93
C ALA A 15 -2.74 -18.73 -21.45
N GLN A 16 -2.93 -17.51 -21.97
CA GLN A 16 -2.68 -17.22 -23.38
C GLN A 16 -1.20 -17.36 -23.78
N CYS A 17 -0.27 -16.99 -22.89
CA CYS A 17 1.15 -17.14 -23.13
C CYS A 17 1.55 -18.61 -23.15
N VAL A 18 1.04 -19.42 -22.21
CA VAL A 18 1.31 -20.86 -22.15
C VAL A 18 0.72 -21.58 -23.35
N GLU A 19 -0.48 -21.19 -23.80
CA GLU A 19 -1.10 -21.75 -25.01
C GLU A 19 -0.26 -21.45 -26.27
N LEU A 20 0.21 -20.20 -26.39
CA LEU A 20 1.05 -19.79 -27.51
C LEU A 20 2.40 -20.51 -27.51
N TRP A 21 3.05 -20.60 -26.34
CA TRP A 21 4.28 -21.37 -26.15
C TRP A 21 4.09 -22.85 -26.50
N ALA A 22 3.01 -23.48 -26.02
CA ALA A 22 2.75 -24.88 -26.31
C ALA A 22 2.51 -25.12 -27.81
N THR A 23 1.77 -24.24 -28.46
CA THR A 23 1.48 -24.32 -29.90
C THR A 23 2.75 -24.11 -30.74
N GLU A 24 3.57 -23.11 -30.41
CA GLU A 24 4.75 -22.74 -31.19
C GLU A 24 5.85 -23.81 -31.14
N TYR A 25 5.98 -24.50 -30.00
CA TYR A 25 7.03 -25.51 -29.78
C TYR A 25 6.52 -26.96 -29.82
N GLY A 26 5.24 -27.18 -30.15
CA GLY A 26 4.65 -28.53 -30.20
C GLY A 26 4.70 -29.27 -28.86
N VAL A 27 4.51 -28.55 -27.75
CA VAL A 27 4.58 -29.10 -26.39
C VAL A 27 3.42 -30.08 -26.18
N LEU A 28 3.71 -31.19 -25.51
CA LEU A 28 2.69 -32.19 -25.17
C LEU A 28 1.62 -31.60 -24.27
N GLU A 29 0.38 -32.07 -24.46
CA GLU A 29 -0.77 -31.61 -23.69
C GLU A 29 -0.56 -31.73 -22.17
N GLY A 30 0.07 -32.82 -21.72
CA GLY A 30 0.36 -33.03 -20.30
C GLY A 30 1.28 -31.97 -19.71
N ASP A 31 2.32 -31.57 -20.45
CA ASP A 31 3.25 -30.52 -20.02
C ASP A 31 2.58 -29.14 -20.06
N ARG A 32 1.74 -28.87 -21.07
CA ARG A 32 0.91 -27.66 -21.14
C ARG A 32 0.03 -27.53 -19.90
N GLN A 33 -0.75 -28.56 -19.59
CA GLN A 33 -1.62 -28.58 -18.42
C GLN A 33 -0.84 -28.43 -17.12
N ARG A 34 0.35 -29.04 -17.00
CA ARG A 34 1.21 -28.88 -15.83
C ARG A 34 1.58 -27.42 -15.58
N VAL A 35 1.93 -26.68 -16.63
CA VAL A 35 2.31 -25.26 -16.53
C VAL A 35 1.10 -24.36 -16.29
N LEU A 36 -0.05 -24.68 -16.90
CA LEU A 36 -1.31 -23.96 -16.63
C LEU A 36 -1.78 -24.12 -15.18
N ASN A 37 -1.64 -25.31 -14.61
CA ASN A 37 -2.05 -25.61 -13.24
C ASN A 37 -1.09 -25.05 -12.18
N ASN A 38 0.14 -24.68 -12.56
CA ASN A 38 1.14 -24.13 -11.66
C ASN A 38 1.61 -22.73 -12.13
N PRO A 39 0.72 -21.72 -12.13
CA PRO A 39 1.12 -20.37 -12.48
C PRO A 39 2.09 -19.81 -11.43
N PRO A 40 3.08 -19.00 -11.83
CA PRO A 40 4.03 -18.40 -10.90
C PRO A 40 3.31 -17.45 -9.94
N ASN A 41 3.76 -17.44 -8.68
CA ASN A 41 3.21 -16.54 -7.67
C ASN A 41 3.57 -15.10 -8.05
N PRO A 42 2.63 -14.15 -8.06
CA PRO A 42 2.91 -12.73 -8.35
C PRO A 42 4.06 -12.14 -7.53
N THR A 43 4.31 -12.65 -6.32
CA THR A 43 5.43 -12.24 -5.45
C THR A 43 6.79 -12.52 -6.07
N GLN A 44 6.94 -13.56 -6.89
CA GLN A 44 8.20 -13.88 -7.58
C GLN A 44 8.65 -12.76 -8.51
N PHE A 45 7.73 -11.96 -9.06
CA PHE A 45 8.08 -10.79 -9.87
C PHE A 45 8.72 -9.67 -9.04
N LYS A 46 8.43 -9.59 -7.73
CA LYS A 46 9.12 -8.66 -6.83
C LYS A 46 10.55 -9.11 -6.57
N ASP A 47 10.74 -10.40 -6.33
CA ASP A 47 12.06 -10.98 -6.08
C ASP A 47 12.94 -10.89 -7.34
N LEU A 48 12.37 -11.17 -8.51
CA LEU A 48 13.05 -11.01 -9.78
C LEU A 48 13.44 -9.54 -10.03
N ARG A 49 12.52 -8.60 -9.83
CA ARG A 49 12.83 -7.17 -9.93
C ARG A 49 13.97 -6.77 -8.99
N ARG A 50 13.93 -7.25 -7.74
CA ARG A 50 14.97 -6.97 -6.75
C ARG A 50 16.33 -7.49 -7.23
N HIS A 51 16.38 -8.74 -7.69
CA HIS A 51 17.59 -9.35 -8.25
C HIS A 51 18.14 -8.57 -9.44
N MET A 52 17.28 -8.22 -10.40
CA MET A 52 17.67 -7.45 -11.59
C MET A 52 18.22 -6.06 -11.23
N ASN A 53 17.65 -5.41 -10.22
CA ASN A 53 18.15 -4.10 -9.81
C ASN A 53 19.45 -4.18 -9.01
N GLU A 54 19.59 -5.18 -8.12
CA GLU A 54 20.73 -5.31 -7.20
C GLU A 54 21.95 -5.98 -7.84
N VAL A 55 21.73 -6.99 -8.69
CA VAL A 55 22.80 -7.84 -9.25
C VAL A 55 23.14 -7.44 -10.68
N GLU A 56 22.13 -7.17 -11.50
CA GLU A 56 22.30 -6.84 -12.92
C GLU A 56 22.41 -5.33 -13.16
N GLY A 57 22.20 -4.51 -12.12
CA GLY A 57 22.32 -3.06 -12.17
C GLY A 57 21.21 -2.36 -12.96
N HIS A 58 20.05 -3.01 -13.11
CA HIS A 58 18.88 -2.39 -13.73
C HIS A 58 18.20 -1.37 -12.80
N ASP A 59 17.46 -0.42 -13.38
CA ASP A 59 16.60 0.50 -12.62
C ASP A 59 15.13 0.29 -13.00
N ILE A 60 14.58 -0.85 -12.58
CA ILE A 60 13.17 -1.17 -12.82
C ILE A 60 12.35 -0.56 -11.67
N PRO A 61 11.35 0.31 -11.95
CA PRO A 61 10.50 0.89 -10.92
C PRO A 61 9.41 -0.07 -10.44
N ALA A 62 8.90 0.14 -9.22
CA ALA A 62 7.86 -0.71 -8.64
C ALA A 62 6.55 -0.67 -9.44
N SER A 63 6.29 0.47 -10.07
CA SER A 63 5.13 0.69 -10.95
C SER A 63 5.13 -0.26 -12.16
N ALA A 64 6.28 -0.78 -12.60
CA ALA A 64 6.35 -1.76 -13.68
C ALA A 64 5.57 -3.05 -13.35
N LEU A 65 5.42 -3.38 -12.07
CA LEU A 65 4.68 -4.56 -11.61
C LEU A 65 3.18 -4.30 -11.39
N SER A 66 2.70 -3.06 -11.53
CA SER A 66 1.32 -2.70 -11.15
C SER A 66 0.25 -3.48 -11.89
N ASP A 67 0.52 -3.84 -13.15
CA ASP A 67 -0.40 -4.59 -14.00
C ASP A 67 -0.52 -6.06 -13.57
N VAL A 68 0.60 -6.67 -13.14
CA VAL A 68 0.63 -8.06 -12.63
C VAL A 68 -0.20 -8.17 -11.36
N PHE A 69 -0.10 -7.17 -10.48
CA PHE A 69 -0.86 -7.12 -9.22
C PHE A 69 -2.27 -6.55 -9.37
N ARG A 70 -2.74 -6.20 -10.58
CA ARG A 70 -4.08 -5.60 -10.76
C ARG A 70 -5.19 -6.53 -10.28
N GLU A 71 -5.16 -7.79 -10.71
CA GLU A 71 -6.13 -8.81 -10.33
C GLU A 71 -6.20 -9.02 -8.82
N GLN A 72 -5.04 -9.14 -8.16
CA GLN A 72 -4.97 -9.29 -6.71
C GLN A 72 -5.51 -8.06 -5.96
N ARG A 73 -5.22 -6.84 -6.46
CA ARG A 73 -5.78 -5.62 -5.86
C ARG A 73 -7.30 -5.58 -5.98
N ASP A 74 -7.86 -6.01 -7.10
CA ASP A 74 -9.31 -6.01 -7.30
C ASP A 74 -10.00 -7.07 -6.43
N GLN A 75 -9.38 -8.24 -6.25
CA GLN A 75 -9.82 -9.25 -5.26
C GLN A 75 -9.79 -8.71 -3.82
N LEU A 76 -8.75 -7.97 -3.44
CA LEU A 76 -8.64 -7.34 -2.12
C LEU A 76 -9.71 -6.25 -1.91
N LYS A 77 -10.08 -5.51 -2.96
CA LYS A 77 -11.20 -4.53 -2.89
C LYS A 77 -12.53 -5.26 -2.70
N ALA A 78 -12.80 -6.30 -3.49
CA ALA A 78 -14.03 -7.08 -3.40
C ALA A 78 -14.21 -7.70 -2.00
N THR A 79 -13.14 -8.25 -1.41
CA THR A 79 -13.17 -8.83 -0.06
C THR A 79 -13.33 -7.78 1.05
N ARG A 80 -12.80 -6.55 0.86
CA ARG A 80 -13.03 -5.43 1.80
C ARG A 80 -14.46 -4.89 1.76
N ILE A 81 -15.13 -4.94 0.61
CA ILE A 81 -16.55 -4.54 0.50
C ILE A 81 -17.44 -5.55 1.25
N LEU A 82 -17.07 -6.84 1.23
CA LEU A 82 -17.83 -7.91 1.88
C LEU A 82 -17.57 -8.04 3.39
N LYS A 83 -16.45 -7.53 3.88
CA LYS A 83 -16.15 -7.45 5.31
C LYS A 83 -16.34 -6.00 5.76
N PRO A 84 -17.54 -5.59 6.21
CA PRO A 84 -17.65 -4.32 6.92
C PRO A 84 -16.62 -4.36 8.03
N THR A 85 -15.67 -3.44 7.97
CA THR A 85 -14.68 -3.31 9.02
C THR A 85 -15.48 -3.05 10.28
N THR A 86 -15.58 -4.03 11.18
CA THR A 86 -15.93 -3.78 12.58
C THR A 86 -14.77 -2.96 13.12
N ARG A 87 -14.78 -1.65 12.80
CA ARG A 87 -13.94 -0.67 13.46
C ARG A 87 -14.42 -0.71 14.90
N LYS A 88 -13.73 -1.48 15.74
CA LYS A 88 -13.76 -1.22 17.17
C LYS A 88 -13.37 0.26 17.33
N PRO A 89 -14.22 1.13 17.89
CA PRO A 89 -13.82 2.50 18.17
C PRO A 89 -12.90 2.47 19.40
N ALA A 90 -11.66 2.00 19.24
CA ALA A 90 -10.67 1.95 20.32
C ALA A 90 -9.97 3.31 20.55
N LEU A 91 -10.39 4.37 19.86
CA LEU A 91 -9.76 5.69 19.91
C LEU A 91 -10.70 6.82 20.37
N ALA A 92 -11.97 6.55 20.66
CA ALA A 92 -12.88 7.59 21.15
C ALA A 92 -12.66 7.89 22.64
N ASP A 93 -12.25 6.92 23.45
CA ASP A 93 -12.06 7.10 24.90
C ASP A 93 -10.71 7.74 25.29
N HIS A 94 -9.75 7.86 24.37
CA HIS A 94 -8.44 8.47 24.65
C HIS A 94 -8.38 9.98 24.40
N PHE A 95 -9.48 10.59 23.96
CA PHE A 95 -9.58 12.04 23.66
C PHE A 95 -10.46 12.79 24.66
N ALA A 96 -10.84 12.19 25.79
CA ALA A 96 -11.36 12.96 26.90
C ALA A 96 -10.20 13.78 27.49
N PRO A 97 -10.26 15.12 27.54
CA PRO A 97 -9.22 15.94 28.16
C PRO A 97 -9.01 15.45 29.59
N GLN A 98 -7.81 14.97 29.90
CA GLN A 98 -7.49 14.58 31.27
C GLN A 98 -7.43 15.84 32.13
N ASP A 99 -7.75 15.72 33.42
CA ASP A 99 -7.72 16.86 34.34
C ASP A 99 -6.32 17.52 34.42
N SER A 100 -5.26 16.76 34.12
CA SER A 100 -3.89 17.26 33.98
C SER A 100 -3.72 18.21 32.79
N ASP A 101 -4.41 17.97 31.67
CA ASP A 101 -4.36 18.84 30.49
C ASP A 101 -5.14 20.14 30.74
N ARG A 102 -6.23 20.08 31.51
CA ARG A 102 -6.95 21.28 31.98
C ARG A 102 -6.11 22.12 32.94
N GLN A 103 -5.49 21.49 33.94
CA GLN A 103 -4.62 22.18 34.89
C GLN A 103 -3.42 22.85 34.20
N ARG A 104 -2.87 22.23 33.16
CA ARG A 104 -1.82 22.85 32.34
C ARG A 104 -2.31 24.06 31.57
N ALA A 105 -3.51 23.99 30.98
CA ALA A 105 -4.09 25.13 30.30
C ALA A 105 -4.32 26.32 31.27
N ASP A 106 -4.88 26.05 32.45
CA ASP A 106 -5.12 27.09 33.47
C ASP A 106 -3.80 27.71 33.97
N THR A 107 -2.75 26.90 34.15
CA THR A 107 -1.42 27.38 34.55
C THR A 107 -0.81 28.26 33.46
N LEU A 108 -0.91 27.84 32.19
CA LEU A 108 -0.40 28.58 31.05
C LEU A 108 -1.12 29.94 30.90
N GLU A 109 -2.44 29.98 31.10
CA GLU A 109 -3.21 31.22 31.07
C GLU A 109 -2.76 32.21 32.16
N ALA A 110 -2.50 31.73 33.37
CA ALA A 110 -1.99 32.56 34.46
C ALA A 110 -0.56 33.09 34.18
N GLU A 111 0.31 32.25 33.62
CA GLU A 111 1.66 32.66 33.20
C GLU A 111 1.62 33.70 32.08
N MET A 112 0.74 33.54 31.09
CA MET A 112 0.54 34.54 30.04
C MET A 112 -0.02 35.84 30.59
N ALA A 113 -1.01 35.80 31.48
CA ALA A 113 -1.60 36.99 32.08
C ALA A 113 -0.56 37.80 32.87
N THR A 114 0.25 37.12 33.68
CA THR A 114 1.34 37.77 34.43
C THR A 114 2.43 38.34 33.52
N TRP A 115 2.75 37.66 32.41
CA TRP A 115 3.65 38.19 31.40
C TRP A 115 3.09 39.45 30.72
N PHE A 116 1.81 39.47 30.33
CA PHE A 116 1.17 40.64 29.73
C PHE A 116 1.09 41.84 30.70
N GLU A 117 0.84 41.60 31.98
CA GLU A 117 0.82 42.65 33.01
C GLU A 117 2.21 43.29 33.17
N LYS A 118 3.26 42.45 33.17
CA LYS A 118 4.65 42.90 33.26
C LYS A 118 5.06 43.72 32.04
N GLU A 119 4.72 43.26 30.85
CA GLU A 119 5.02 43.98 29.61
C GLU A 119 4.28 45.33 29.57
N ARG A 120 3.01 45.37 29.99
CA ARG A 120 2.25 46.63 30.12
C ARG A 120 2.90 47.61 31.09
N GLN A 121 3.42 47.15 32.23
CA GLN A 121 4.13 48.02 33.18
C GLN A 121 5.47 48.50 32.63
N GLN A 122 6.15 47.67 31.84
CA GLN A 122 7.42 48.02 31.20
C GLN A 122 7.24 49.04 30.07
N PHE A 123 6.12 49.00 29.34
CA PHE A 123 5.77 50.01 28.33
C PHE A 123 5.15 51.31 28.90
N ALA A 124 4.57 51.27 30.10
CA ALA A 124 4.03 52.46 30.77
C ALA A 124 5.09 53.29 31.55
N ALA A 125 6.31 52.75 31.71
CA ALA A 125 7.43 53.40 32.39
C ALA A 125 8.43 54.09 31.43
N CYS A 126 8.09 54.22 30.14
CA CYS A 126 8.82 55.02 29.14
C CYS A 126 8.13 56.36 28.89
#